data_AF-A0A925HAS3-F1
#
_entry.id   AF-A0A925HAS3-F1
#
_cell.length_a   1.000
_cell.length_b   1.000
_cell.length_c   1.000
_cell.angle_alpha   90.00
_cell.angle_beta   90.00
_cell.angle_gamma   90.00
#
_symmetry.space_group_name_H-M   'P 1'
#
loop_
_entity.id
_entity.type
_entity.pdbx_description
1 polymer ?
#
loop_
_entity_poly.entity_id
_entity_poly.type
_entity_poly.pdbx_seq_one_letter_code
_entity_poly.pdbx_strand_id
1 'polypeptide(L)'
;MNSNIFIGIYPAGIVYADRQQEVDRDYKRLAFLCYETLELKVEDDCPEHLARDIVADAAGFQMRRGLPFEISGCGKSVILGGASSKPYTVAEAKKLLCASVCAGDTLIESNYPYSNPLNDRSRLLVQAYKNEHGSAWLGRINLYREQEGRPIIWECPDPTGVHVYGASFVLPAYDDELERMIVGRSQTPYTGTGDDSKLVGAIFERIEQLGGHGLHWN
;
A
#
# COMPACT_ATOMS: atom_id res chain seq x y z
N MET A 1 9.24 10.94 4.41
CA MET A 1 8.51 11.96 5.16
C MET A 1 9.44 13.12 5.46
N ASN A 2 9.02 14.35 5.18
CA ASN A 2 9.81 15.57 5.41
C ASN A 2 10.15 15.73 6.91
N SER A 3 11.43 15.99 7.22
CA SER A 3 11.94 16.16 8.59
C SER A 3 11.33 17.34 9.35
N ASN A 4 10.67 18.26 8.65
CA ASN A 4 9.97 19.40 9.23
C ASN A 4 8.63 19.02 9.86
N ILE A 5 8.04 17.88 9.49
CA ILE A 5 6.77 17.44 10.06
C ILE A 5 7.03 16.73 11.39
N PHE A 6 6.45 17.26 12.46
CA PHE A 6 6.27 16.55 13.72
C PHE A 6 4.96 15.77 13.70
N ILE A 7 4.99 14.51 14.15
CA ILE A 7 3.81 13.68 14.33
C ILE A 7 3.63 13.41 15.83
N GLY A 8 2.48 13.84 16.36
CA GLY A 8 2.06 13.60 17.72
C GLY A 8 0.93 12.57 17.81
N ILE A 9 1.07 11.58 18.68
CA ILE A 9 0.03 10.62 19.01
C ILE A 9 -0.79 11.17 20.18
N TYR A 10 -2.02 11.61 19.91
CA TYR A 10 -2.92 12.22 20.90
C TYR A 10 -4.04 11.22 21.26
N PRO A 11 -4.77 11.41 22.37
CA PRO A 11 -5.81 10.47 22.80
C PRO A 11 -6.93 10.22 21.77
N ALA A 12 -7.27 11.22 20.96
CA ALA A 12 -8.37 11.16 19.99
C ALA A 12 -7.92 11.02 18.53
N GLY A 13 -6.63 11.17 18.24
CA GLY A 13 -6.13 11.16 16.88
C GLY A 13 -4.65 11.47 16.76
N ILE A 14 -4.21 11.66 15.52
CA ILE A 14 -2.83 11.99 15.16
C ILE A 14 -2.78 13.45 14.77
N VAL A 15 -1.85 14.18 15.39
CA VAL A 15 -1.58 15.58 15.10
C VAL A 15 -0.34 15.67 14.23
N TYR A 16 -0.43 16.43 13.14
CA TYR A 16 0.71 16.81 12.33
C TYR A 16 1.01 18.28 12.59
N ALA A 17 2.27 18.63 12.81
CA ALA A 17 2.69 20.00 13.10
C ALA A 17 4.00 20.37 12.38
N ASP A 18 4.19 21.65 12.08
CA ASP A 18 5.41 22.19 11.49
C ASP A 18 6.43 22.54 12.58
N ARG A 19 7.57 21.85 12.59
CA ARG A 19 8.67 22.11 13.54
C ARG A 19 9.34 23.46 13.34
N GLN A 20 9.19 24.08 12.17
CA GLN A 20 9.83 25.35 11.85
C GLN A 20 9.00 26.57 12.27
N GLN A 21 7.73 26.35 12.63
CA GLN A 21 6.81 27.42 13.01
C GLN A 21 6.26 27.15 14.41
N GLU A 22 6.34 28.16 15.27
CA GLU A 22 5.79 28.11 16.62
C GLU A 22 4.57 29.04 16.71
N VAL A 23 3.48 28.54 17.31
CA VAL A 23 2.28 29.31 17.66
C VAL A 23 1.95 28.98 19.11
N ASP A 24 1.77 30.00 19.94
CA ASP A 24 1.44 29.85 21.36
C ASP A 24 2.38 28.90 22.15
N ARG A 25 3.68 28.90 21.81
CA ARG A 25 4.73 28.04 22.40
C ARG A 25 4.62 26.55 22.09
N ASP A 26 3.88 26.19 21.06
CA ASP A 26 3.83 24.85 20.50
C ASP A 26 4.12 24.88 19.00
N TYR A 27 4.46 23.73 18.40
CA TYR A 27 4.61 23.64 16.96
C TYR A 27 3.28 23.92 16.27
N LYS A 28 3.31 24.71 15.20
CA LYS A 28 2.11 25.06 14.44
C LYS A 28 1.43 23.81 13.91
N ARG A 29 0.18 23.55 14.33
CA ARG A 29 -0.61 22.42 13.80
C ARG A 29 -0.87 22.61 12.31
N LEU A 30 -0.69 21.54 11.55
CA LEU A 30 -0.92 21.45 10.11
C LEU A 30 -2.13 20.59 9.75
N ALA A 31 -2.40 19.54 10.54
CA ALA A 31 -3.53 18.65 10.31
C ALA A 31 -3.86 17.81 11.54
N PHE A 32 -5.04 17.20 11.51
CA PHE A 32 -5.50 16.23 12.49
C PHE A 32 -6.20 15.04 11.81
N LEU A 33 -5.78 13.82 12.14
CA LEU A 33 -6.44 12.59 11.72
C LEU A 33 -7.17 11.96 12.91
N CYS A 34 -8.50 11.92 12.85
CA CYS A 34 -9.33 11.33 13.91
C CYS A 34 -9.24 9.80 13.89
N TYR A 35 -9.03 9.15 15.04
CA TYR A 35 -9.01 7.68 15.08
C TYR A 35 -10.39 7.07 14.79
N GLU A 36 -11.47 7.70 15.25
CA GLU A 36 -12.82 7.15 15.13
C GLU A 36 -13.33 7.21 13.69
N THR A 37 -13.10 8.30 12.98
CA THR A 37 -13.62 8.47 11.60
C THR A 37 -12.58 8.17 10.53
N LEU A 38 -11.29 8.19 10.88
CA LEU A 38 -10.17 8.18 9.93
C LEU A 38 -10.23 9.34 8.91
N GLU A 39 -10.95 10.41 9.23
CA GLU A 39 -10.97 11.64 8.45
C GLU A 39 -9.75 12.49 8.79
N LEU A 40 -8.98 12.82 7.75
CA LEU A 40 -7.90 13.80 7.83
C LEU A 40 -8.47 15.20 7.61
N LYS A 41 -8.28 16.09 8.58
CA LYS A 41 -8.54 17.52 8.44
C LYS A 41 -7.21 18.24 8.32
N VAL A 42 -6.93 18.78 7.14
CA VAL A 42 -5.77 19.64 6.88
C VAL A 42 -6.19 21.08 7.16
N GLU A 43 -5.36 21.84 7.88
CA GLU A 43 -5.61 23.25 8.16
C GLU A 43 -5.52 24.08 6.87
N ASP A 44 -6.33 25.14 6.76
CA ASP A 44 -6.43 25.97 5.55
C ASP A 44 -5.11 26.64 5.15
N ASP A 45 -4.22 26.86 6.12
CA ASP A 45 -2.93 27.51 5.94
C ASP A 45 -1.74 26.53 5.91
N CYS A 46 -2.02 25.23 5.75
CA CYS A 46 -1.00 24.20 5.58
C CYS A 46 -0.30 24.33 4.21
N PRO A 47 1.05 24.45 4.15
CA PRO A 47 1.76 24.50 2.88
C PRO A 47 1.50 23.26 2.03
N GLU A 48 1.21 23.45 0.73
CA GLU A 48 0.80 22.37 -0.17
C GLU A 48 1.75 21.16 -0.19
N HIS A 49 3.06 21.41 -0.17
CA HIS A 49 4.07 20.36 -0.16
C HIS A 49 4.08 19.55 1.14
N LEU A 50 3.74 20.15 2.29
CA LEU A 50 3.58 19.43 3.57
C LEU A 50 2.24 18.70 3.61
N ALA A 51 1.17 19.31 3.08
CA ALA A 51 -0.15 18.69 3.00
C ALA A 51 -0.09 17.37 2.21
N ARG A 52 0.65 17.32 1.09
CA ARG A 52 0.87 16.09 0.31
C ARG A 52 1.51 14.97 1.15
N ASP A 53 2.56 15.28 1.90
CA ASP A 53 3.23 14.31 2.78
C ASP A 53 2.32 13.81 3.90
N ILE A 54 1.52 14.70 4.50
CA ILE A 54 0.56 14.37 5.55
C ILE A 54 -0.55 13.46 5.01
N VAL A 55 -1.08 13.74 3.82
CA VAL A 55 -2.11 12.92 3.16
C VAL A 55 -1.57 11.50 2.90
N ALA A 56 -0.34 11.39 2.41
CA ALA A 56 0.28 10.10 2.14
C ALA A 56 0.49 9.27 3.43
N ASP A 57 0.87 9.91 4.54
CA ASP A 57 1.02 9.23 5.83
C ASP A 57 -0.34 8.83 6.44
N ALA A 58 -1.33 9.72 6.38
CA ALA A 58 -2.69 9.45 6.82
C ALA A 58 -3.32 8.25 6.10
N ALA A 59 -3.04 8.07 4.80
CA ALA A 59 -3.45 6.90 4.04
C ALA A 59 -2.94 5.59 4.68
N GLY A 60 -1.72 5.60 5.23
CA GLY A 60 -1.14 4.50 6.02
C GLY A 60 -1.99 4.06 7.21
N PHE A 61 -2.57 5.02 7.94
CA PHE A 61 -3.50 4.74 9.03
C PHE A 61 -4.87 4.30 8.53
N GLN A 62 -5.37 4.93 7.46
CA GLN A 62 -6.66 4.60 6.87
C GLN A 62 -6.73 3.16 6.35
N MET A 63 -5.63 2.63 5.81
CA MET A 63 -5.55 1.24 5.36
C MET A 63 -5.61 0.23 6.50
N ARG A 64 -5.27 0.65 7.72
CA ARG A 64 -5.33 -0.17 8.94
C ARG A 64 -6.67 -0.04 9.66
N ARG A 65 -7.72 0.46 8.99
CA ARG A 65 -9.10 0.47 9.51
C ARG A 65 -9.47 -0.89 10.11
N GLY A 66 -10.13 -0.87 11.25
CA GLY A 66 -10.54 -2.05 12.01
C GLY A 66 -9.42 -2.77 12.75
N LEU A 67 -8.17 -2.31 12.64
CA LEU A 67 -7.03 -2.88 13.36
C LEU A 67 -6.70 -2.07 14.62
N PRO A 68 -6.14 -2.73 15.65
CA PRO A 68 -5.64 -2.03 16.83
C PRO A 68 -4.41 -1.17 16.48
N PHE A 69 -4.37 0.03 17.04
CA PHE A 69 -3.24 0.95 16.98
C PHE A 69 -2.84 1.37 18.39
N GLU A 70 -1.58 1.14 18.77
CA GLU A 70 -1.06 1.50 20.08
C GLU A 70 -0.87 3.02 20.20
N ILE A 71 -1.47 3.62 21.21
CA ILE A 71 -1.45 5.07 21.46
C ILE A 71 -0.65 5.47 22.70
N SER A 72 -0.13 4.49 23.45
CA SER A 72 0.74 4.75 24.60
C SER A 72 1.70 3.59 24.83
N GLY A 73 2.93 3.87 25.25
CA GLY A 73 3.95 2.85 25.56
C GLY A 73 3.66 1.97 26.78
N CYS A 74 2.44 2.01 27.31
CA CYS A 74 1.91 1.09 28.31
C CYS A 74 0.86 0.12 27.73
N GLY A 75 0.81 -0.03 26.40
CA GLY A 75 -0.03 -0.99 25.71
C GLY A 75 -1.50 -0.60 25.57
N LYS A 76 -1.86 0.69 25.71
CA LYS A 76 -3.22 1.12 25.38
C LYS A 76 -3.35 1.26 23.88
N SER A 77 -4.43 0.71 23.33
CA SER A 77 -4.72 0.76 21.90
C SER A 77 -6.14 1.27 21.62
N VAL A 78 -6.32 1.82 20.43
CA VAL A 78 -7.63 2.16 19.84
C VAL A 78 -7.87 1.31 18.59
N ILE A 79 -9.14 1.11 18.21
CA ILE A 79 -9.48 0.55 16.90
C ILE A 79 -9.58 1.70 15.89
N LEU A 80 -8.77 1.65 14.84
CA LEU A 80 -8.80 2.64 13.76
C LEU A 80 -10.13 2.55 12.99
N GLY A 81 -10.80 3.67 12.79
CA GLY A 81 -12.17 3.75 12.24
C GLY A 81 -13.26 3.50 13.29
N GLY A 82 -12.92 3.47 14.58
CA GLY A 82 -13.87 3.29 15.67
C GLY A 82 -14.17 1.83 16.01
N ALA A 83 -14.84 1.60 17.14
CA ALA A 83 -15.01 0.26 17.72
C ALA A 83 -15.82 -0.72 16.86
N SER A 84 -16.70 -0.21 15.98
CA SER A 84 -17.50 -1.02 15.06
C SER A 84 -16.84 -1.23 13.70
N SER A 85 -15.71 -0.56 13.43
CA SER A 85 -15.02 -0.70 12.15
C SER A 85 -14.46 -2.09 11.97
N LYS A 86 -14.61 -2.60 10.75
CA LYS A 86 -14.02 -3.86 10.32
C LYS A 86 -12.90 -3.59 9.32
N PRO A 87 -11.84 -4.43 9.32
CA PRO A 87 -10.88 -4.40 8.25
C PRO A 87 -11.53 -4.59 6.90
N TYR A 88 -10.92 -4.03 5.87
CA TYR A 88 -11.37 -4.25 4.50
C TYR A 88 -11.22 -5.73 4.14
N THR A 89 -12.25 -6.26 3.50
CA THR A 89 -12.17 -7.57 2.85
C THR A 89 -11.36 -7.50 1.56
N VAL A 90 -10.82 -8.63 1.12
CA VAL A 90 -10.13 -8.74 -0.17
C VAL A 90 -11.07 -8.35 -1.30
N ALA A 91 -12.34 -8.76 -1.23
CA ALA A 91 -13.35 -8.41 -2.23
C ALA A 91 -13.60 -6.89 -2.31
N GLU A 92 -13.74 -6.20 -1.17
CA GLU A 92 -13.89 -4.74 -1.13
C GLU A 92 -12.65 -4.03 -1.66
N ALA A 93 -11.46 -4.47 -1.24
CA ALA A 93 -10.21 -3.87 -1.68
C ALA A 93 -9.96 -4.06 -3.19
N LYS A 94 -10.28 -5.24 -3.75
CA LYS A 94 -10.25 -5.51 -5.20
C LYS A 94 -11.14 -4.53 -5.95
N LYS A 95 -12.37 -4.32 -5.49
CA LYS A 95 -13.31 -3.38 -6.12
C LYS A 95 -12.76 -1.95 -6.14
N LEU A 96 -12.11 -1.51 -5.07
CA LEU A 96 -11.49 -0.18 -4.97
C LEU A 96 -10.28 -0.04 -5.90
N LEU A 97 -9.44 -1.08 -6.00
CA LEU A 97 -8.30 -1.09 -6.93
C LEU A 97 -8.77 -1.01 -8.40
N CYS A 98 -9.76 -1.83 -8.78
CA CYS A 98 -10.34 -1.78 -10.12
C CYS A 98 -10.93 -0.40 -10.46
N ALA A 99 -11.61 0.24 -9.51
CA ALA A 99 -12.18 1.57 -9.72
C ALA A 99 -11.12 2.64 -10.05
N SER A 100 -9.96 2.61 -9.38
CA SER A 100 -8.84 3.52 -9.69
C SER A 100 -8.28 3.31 -11.09
N VAL A 101 -8.14 2.05 -11.54
CA VAL A 101 -7.71 1.76 -12.92
C VAL A 101 -8.72 2.30 -13.94
N CYS A 102 -10.02 2.10 -13.70
CA CYS A 102 -11.07 2.61 -14.59
C CYS A 102 -11.16 4.14 -14.64
N ALA A 103 -10.79 4.83 -13.55
CA ALA A 103 -10.79 6.29 -13.48
C ALA A 103 -9.65 6.94 -14.28
N GLY A 104 -8.70 6.14 -14.80
CA GLY A 104 -7.54 6.68 -15.49
C GLY A 104 -6.56 7.38 -14.56
N ASP A 105 -6.55 7.01 -13.27
CA ASP A 105 -5.51 7.41 -12.31
C ASP A 105 -4.15 7.00 -12.92
N THR A 106 -3.44 7.94 -13.54
CA THR A 106 -2.26 7.64 -14.36
C THR A 106 -0.96 7.92 -13.62
N LEU A 107 0.07 7.21 -14.07
CA LEU A 107 1.38 6.96 -13.49
C LEU A 107 2.32 8.17 -13.51
N ILE A 108 2.00 9.24 -12.80
CA ILE A 108 3.03 10.23 -12.51
C ILE A 108 3.51 10.00 -11.09
N GLU A 109 4.54 9.15 -10.98
CA GLU A 109 5.41 9.12 -9.81
C GLU A 109 5.97 10.53 -9.61
N SER A 110 5.45 11.24 -8.62
CA SER A 110 6.00 12.54 -8.25
C SER A 110 6.46 12.47 -6.80
N ASN A 111 7.76 12.23 -6.66
CA ASN A 111 8.53 12.25 -5.42
C ASN A 111 8.13 11.25 -4.32
N TYR A 112 9.13 10.80 -3.57
CA TYR A 112 8.94 9.98 -2.37
C TYR A 112 8.24 10.80 -1.27
N PRO A 113 7.24 10.26 -0.55
CA PRO A 113 6.80 8.86 -0.55
C PRO A 113 5.74 8.60 -1.64
N TYR A 114 6.17 8.06 -2.79
CA TYR A 114 5.42 7.75 -4.01
C TYR A 114 3.89 7.84 -3.84
N SER A 115 3.36 9.07 -3.81
CA SER A 115 1.97 9.30 -3.41
C SER A 115 1.10 9.24 -4.65
N ASN A 116 0.44 8.11 -4.86
CA ASN A 116 -0.55 7.93 -5.92
C ASN A 116 -1.68 7.05 -5.36
N PRO A 117 -2.96 7.40 -5.61
CA PRO A 117 -4.11 6.56 -5.28
C PRO A 117 -3.93 5.07 -5.60
N LEU A 118 -3.28 4.72 -6.71
CA LEU A 118 -3.00 3.34 -7.10
C LEU A 118 -2.12 2.59 -6.09
N ASN A 119 -1.12 3.27 -5.51
CA ASN A 119 -0.29 2.70 -4.45
C ASN A 119 -1.16 2.42 -3.22
N ASP A 120 -1.96 3.39 -2.81
CA ASP A 120 -2.82 3.23 -1.63
C ASP A 120 -3.85 2.11 -1.81
N ARG A 121 -4.40 1.94 -3.02
CA ARG A 121 -5.29 0.81 -3.32
C ARG A 121 -4.56 -0.53 -3.35
N SER A 122 -3.33 -0.57 -3.88
CA SER A 122 -2.50 -1.78 -3.89
C SER A 122 -2.14 -2.20 -2.46
N ARG A 123 -1.69 -1.25 -1.64
CA ARG A 123 -1.38 -1.44 -0.22
C ARG A 123 -2.61 -1.89 0.57
N LEU A 124 -3.78 -1.29 0.31
CA LEU A 124 -5.05 -1.71 0.92
C LEU A 124 -5.38 -3.16 0.59
N LEU A 125 -5.21 -3.55 -0.68
CA LEU A 125 -5.44 -4.93 -1.09
C LEU A 125 -4.47 -5.89 -0.39
N VAL A 126 -3.19 -5.56 -0.35
CA VAL A 126 -2.18 -6.37 0.37
C VAL A 126 -2.53 -6.49 1.85
N GLN A 127 -2.95 -5.40 2.50
CA GLN A 127 -3.39 -5.43 3.90
C GLN A 127 -4.64 -6.31 4.07
N ALA A 128 -5.59 -6.28 3.14
CA ALA A 128 -6.77 -7.15 3.17
C ALA A 128 -6.39 -8.64 3.08
N TYR A 129 -5.41 -9.00 2.24
CA TYR A 129 -4.88 -10.37 2.20
C TYR A 129 -4.31 -10.80 3.56
N LYS A 130 -3.53 -9.94 4.22
CA LYS A 130 -3.01 -10.22 5.56
C LYS A 130 -4.12 -10.43 6.58
N ASN A 131 -5.19 -9.64 6.50
CA ASN A 131 -6.31 -9.73 7.43
C ASN A 131 -7.12 -11.03 7.23
N GLU A 132 -7.38 -11.42 5.98
CA GLU A 132 -8.21 -12.60 5.68
C GLU A 132 -7.44 -13.92 5.71
N HIS A 133 -6.18 -13.92 5.28
CA HIS A 133 -5.39 -15.15 5.11
C HIS A 133 -4.25 -15.29 6.12
N GLY A 134 -4.02 -14.27 6.96
CA GLY A 134 -2.92 -14.24 7.93
C GLY A 134 -1.55 -13.90 7.32
N SER A 135 -1.43 -13.89 6.00
CA SER A 135 -0.20 -13.50 5.29
C SER A 135 -0.53 -12.86 3.93
N ALA A 136 0.47 -12.21 3.33
CA ALA A 136 0.39 -11.71 1.97
C ALA A 136 1.75 -11.87 1.30
N TRP A 137 1.77 -12.54 0.16
CA TRP A 137 2.97 -12.82 -0.61
C TRP A 137 2.96 -12.04 -1.91
N LEU A 138 3.96 -11.21 -2.13
CA LEU A 138 4.12 -10.42 -3.33
C LEU A 138 4.99 -11.16 -4.33
N GLY A 139 4.82 -10.87 -5.62
CA GLY A 139 5.74 -11.40 -6.62
C GLY A 139 5.90 -10.53 -7.85
N ARG A 140 6.89 -10.87 -8.68
CA ARG A 140 7.20 -10.18 -9.95
C ARG A 140 7.09 -11.13 -11.13
N ILE A 141 6.56 -10.63 -12.23
CA ILE A 141 6.43 -11.41 -13.47
C ILE A 141 7.57 -11.09 -14.46
N ASN A 142 8.02 -9.82 -14.52
CA ASN A 142 9.16 -9.42 -15.33
C ASN A 142 10.44 -9.42 -14.48
N LEU A 143 11.41 -10.26 -14.84
CA LEU A 143 12.69 -10.34 -14.15
C LEU A 143 13.74 -9.51 -14.92
N TYR A 144 14.18 -8.42 -14.32
CA TYR A 144 15.23 -7.55 -14.89
C TYR A 144 16.58 -7.90 -14.26
N ARG A 145 17.68 -7.77 -15.02
CA ARG A 145 19.05 -8.09 -14.55
C ARG A 145 19.44 -7.35 -13.26
N GLU A 146 18.99 -6.10 -13.11
CA GLU A 146 19.24 -5.28 -11.92
C GLU A 146 18.62 -5.86 -10.63
N GLN A 147 17.77 -6.87 -10.76
CA GLN A 147 17.07 -7.55 -9.68
C GLN A 147 17.62 -8.95 -9.42
N GLU A 148 18.73 -9.36 -10.06
CA GLU A 148 19.39 -10.64 -9.80
C GLU A 148 19.69 -10.82 -8.30
N GLY A 149 19.42 -12.02 -7.78
CA GLY A 149 19.58 -12.36 -6.37
C GLY A 149 18.44 -11.88 -5.45
N ARG A 150 17.46 -11.13 -5.95
CA ARG A 150 16.23 -10.82 -5.21
C ARG A 150 15.22 -11.96 -5.33
N PRO A 151 14.39 -12.21 -4.31
CA PRO A 151 13.32 -13.20 -4.39
C PRO A 151 12.29 -12.81 -5.47
N ILE A 152 11.78 -13.80 -6.18
CA ILE A 152 10.73 -13.63 -7.19
C ILE A 152 9.36 -13.51 -6.53
N ILE A 153 9.11 -14.39 -5.55
CA ILE A 153 7.95 -14.34 -4.65
C ILE A 153 8.46 -14.18 -3.21
N TRP A 154 7.90 -13.24 -2.44
CA TRP A 154 8.33 -12.96 -1.08
C TRP A 154 7.16 -12.57 -0.18
N GLU A 155 7.27 -12.85 1.11
CA GLU A 155 6.28 -12.41 2.10
C GLU A 155 6.37 -10.90 2.34
N CYS A 156 5.22 -10.22 2.46
CA CYS A 156 5.12 -8.79 2.74
C CYS A 156 4.90 -8.53 4.24
N PRO A 157 5.96 -8.19 5.00
CA PRO A 157 5.83 -7.89 6.43
C PRO A 157 5.10 -6.57 6.67
N ASP A 158 5.25 -5.58 5.78
CA ASP A 158 4.60 -4.28 5.88
C ASP A 158 4.13 -3.79 4.49
N PRO A 159 2.81 -3.63 4.28
CA PRO A 159 2.26 -3.12 3.04
C PRO A 159 2.67 -1.67 2.74
N THR A 160 3.11 -0.85 3.70
CA THR A 160 3.44 0.57 3.45
C THR A 160 4.51 0.76 2.36
N GLY A 161 5.42 -0.19 2.21
CA GLY A 161 6.46 -0.19 1.17
C GLY A 161 5.99 -0.58 -0.23
N VAL A 162 4.75 -1.06 -0.39
CA VAL A 162 4.20 -1.44 -1.70
C VAL A 162 3.97 -0.20 -2.55
N HIS A 163 4.44 -0.24 -3.79
CA HIS A 163 4.31 0.82 -4.78
C HIS A 163 4.18 0.18 -6.17
N VAL A 164 3.66 0.95 -7.14
CA VAL A 164 3.59 0.56 -8.54
C VAL A 164 5.00 0.14 -8.99
N TYR A 165 5.06 -0.88 -9.85
CA TYR A 165 6.31 -1.50 -10.33
C TYR A 165 7.12 -2.26 -9.27
N GLY A 166 6.82 -2.14 -7.98
CA GLY A 166 7.47 -2.89 -6.91
C GLY A 166 7.09 -4.39 -6.89
N ALA A 167 5.83 -4.69 -7.20
CA ALA A 167 5.27 -6.04 -7.29
C ALA A 167 4.18 -6.11 -8.38
N SER A 168 4.08 -7.26 -9.06
CA SER A 168 3.09 -7.54 -10.11
C SER A 168 1.80 -8.15 -9.56
N PHE A 169 1.85 -8.84 -8.41
CA PHE A 169 0.69 -9.52 -7.84
C PHE A 169 0.83 -9.72 -6.32
N VAL A 170 -0.27 -10.11 -5.69
CA VAL A 170 -0.35 -10.59 -4.31
C VAL A 170 -1.03 -11.97 -4.24
N LEU A 171 -0.55 -12.83 -3.34
CA LEU A 171 -1.03 -14.18 -3.06
C LEU A 171 -1.31 -14.36 -1.57
N PRO A 172 -2.17 -15.32 -1.18
CA PRO A 172 -2.38 -15.69 0.22
C PRO A 172 -1.23 -16.53 0.81
N ALA A 173 -0.41 -17.18 -0.03
CA ALA A 173 0.72 -18.03 0.37
C ALA A 173 1.76 -18.12 -0.76
N TYR A 174 2.97 -18.59 -0.45
CA TYR A 174 3.99 -18.93 -1.45
C TYR A 174 3.56 -20.12 -2.33
N ASP A 175 3.94 -20.10 -3.61
CA ASP A 175 3.72 -21.18 -4.57
C ASP A 175 4.98 -21.40 -5.43
N ASP A 176 5.58 -22.58 -5.32
CA ASP A 176 6.83 -22.94 -6.00
C ASP A 176 6.62 -23.22 -7.51
N GLU A 177 5.43 -23.67 -7.89
CA GLU A 177 5.06 -23.90 -9.28
C GLU A 177 4.97 -22.57 -10.04
N LEU A 178 4.28 -21.58 -9.49
CA LEU A 178 4.22 -20.23 -10.05
C LEU A 178 5.61 -19.60 -10.18
N GLU A 179 6.47 -19.74 -9.17
CA GLU A 179 7.86 -19.26 -9.26
C GLU A 179 8.60 -19.94 -10.41
N ARG A 180 8.46 -21.27 -10.57
CA ARG A 180 9.03 -22.01 -11.72
C ARG A 180 8.49 -21.53 -13.06
N MET A 181 7.20 -21.23 -13.16
CA MET A 181 6.59 -20.69 -14.38
C MET A 181 7.18 -19.31 -14.75
N ILE A 182 7.37 -18.44 -13.77
CA ILE A 182 7.97 -17.10 -13.95
C ILE A 182 9.42 -17.22 -14.42
N VAL A 183 10.23 -18.06 -13.75
CA VAL A 183 11.62 -18.32 -14.15
C VAL A 183 11.68 -18.92 -15.56
N GLY A 184 10.82 -19.91 -15.84
CA GLY A 184 10.75 -20.58 -17.14
C GLY A 184 10.43 -19.61 -18.27
N ARG A 185 9.46 -18.71 -18.07
CA ARG A 185 9.18 -17.62 -19.02
C ARG A 185 10.41 -16.75 -19.24
N SER A 186 11.06 -16.28 -18.16
CA SER A 186 12.21 -15.38 -18.25
C SER A 186 13.43 -15.99 -18.96
N GLN A 187 13.55 -17.32 -18.96
CA GLN A 187 14.62 -18.05 -19.63
C GLN A 187 14.27 -18.47 -21.06
N THR A 188 12.99 -18.42 -21.44
CA THR A 188 12.53 -18.76 -22.78
C THR A 188 12.96 -17.68 -23.77
N PRO A 189 13.64 -18.02 -24.88
CA PRO A 189 13.98 -17.04 -25.91
C PRO A 189 12.74 -16.32 -26.44
N TYR A 190 12.80 -14.99 -26.47
CA TYR A 190 11.68 -14.18 -26.97
C TYR A 190 11.54 -14.33 -28.49
N THR A 191 10.45 -14.95 -28.93
CA THR A 191 10.12 -15.15 -30.36
C THR A 191 9.07 -14.17 -30.88
N GLY A 192 8.42 -13.42 -29.99
CA GLY A 192 7.41 -12.43 -30.31
C GLY A 192 6.30 -12.35 -29.26
N THR A 193 5.50 -11.29 -29.33
CA THR A 193 4.47 -10.98 -28.32
C THR A 193 3.40 -12.07 -28.21
N GLY A 194 3.07 -12.76 -29.30
CA GLY A 194 2.02 -13.77 -29.32
C GLY A 194 2.37 -15.07 -28.58
N ASP A 195 3.66 -15.44 -28.50
CA ASP A 195 4.09 -16.61 -27.72
C ASP A 195 4.34 -16.23 -26.26
N ASP A 196 4.94 -15.06 -26.01
CA ASP A 196 5.12 -14.55 -24.65
C ASP A 196 3.79 -14.32 -23.93
N SER A 197 2.76 -13.81 -24.62
CA SER A 197 1.44 -13.58 -24.02
C SER A 197 0.76 -14.85 -23.53
N LYS A 198 1.02 -16.02 -24.15
CA LYS A 198 0.51 -17.32 -23.67
C LYS A 198 1.17 -17.72 -22.36
N LEU A 199 2.49 -17.50 -22.24
CA LEU A 199 3.24 -17.78 -21.02
C LEU A 199 2.80 -16.84 -19.88
N VAL A 200 2.64 -15.55 -20.18
CA VAL A 200 2.10 -14.56 -19.23
C VAL A 200 0.66 -14.92 -18.83
N GLY A 201 -0.17 -15.31 -19.79
CA GLY A 201 -1.55 -15.74 -19.54
C GLY A 201 -1.62 -16.91 -18.55
N ALA A 202 -0.82 -17.96 -18.77
CA ALA A 202 -0.74 -19.10 -17.86
C ALA A 202 -0.30 -18.70 -16.44
N ILE A 203 0.63 -17.75 -16.31
CA ILE A 203 1.06 -17.20 -15.01
C ILE A 203 -0.12 -16.51 -14.30
N PHE A 204 -0.88 -15.67 -15.00
CA PHE A 204 -2.05 -15.00 -14.41
C PHE A 204 -3.19 -15.97 -14.08
N GLU A 205 -3.43 -16.99 -14.91
CA GLU A 205 -4.38 -18.06 -14.60
C GLU A 205 -3.98 -18.80 -13.31
N ARG A 206 -2.69 -19.12 -13.13
CA ARG A 206 -2.20 -19.73 -11.88
C ARG A 206 -2.37 -18.79 -10.68
N ILE A 207 -2.07 -17.51 -10.83
CA ILE A 207 -2.29 -16.51 -9.78
C ILE A 207 -3.77 -16.51 -9.35
N GLU A 208 -4.70 -16.52 -10.30
CA GLU A 208 -6.14 -16.56 -10.01
C GLU A 208 -6.55 -17.86 -9.31
N GLN A 209 -6.06 -19.02 -9.75
CA GLN A 209 -6.32 -20.32 -9.13
C GLN A 209 -5.86 -20.39 -7.66
N LEU A 210 -4.76 -19.69 -7.34
CA LEU A 210 -4.23 -19.57 -5.98
C LEU A 210 -5.00 -18.56 -5.11
N GLY A 211 -6.07 -17.95 -5.65
CA GLY A 211 -6.81 -16.88 -4.99
C GLY A 211 -6.06 -15.54 -4.96
N GLY A 212 -5.02 -15.40 -5.77
CA GLY A 212 -4.23 -14.19 -5.91
C GLY A 212 -4.92 -13.06 -6.68
N HIS A 213 -4.21 -11.96 -6.82
CA HIS A 213 -4.66 -10.83 -7.64
C HIS A 213 -3.49 -10.07 -8.24
N GLY A 214 -3.65 -9.62 -9.49
CA GLY A 214 -2.73 -8.67 -10.09
C GLY A 214 -2.77 -7.33 -9.34
N LEU A 215 -1.60 -6.79 -9.05
CA LEU A 215 -1.45 -5.39 -8.67
C LEU A 215 -1.29 -4.56 -9.94
N HIS A 216 -1.54 -3.26 -9.88
CA HIS A 216 -1.47 -2.44 -11.10
C HIS A 216 -0.06 -2.52 -11.71
N TRP A 217 -0.01 -3.08 -12.90
CA TRP A 217 1.14 -3.35 -13.74
C TRP A 217 0.88 -2.59 -15.04
N ASN A 218 1.79 -1.69 -15.42
CA ASN A 218 1.77 -1.01 -16.70
C ASN A 218 3.15 -1.07 -17.36
#